data_AF-A0A928WRV9-F1
#
_entry.id   AF-A0A928WRV9-F1
#
_cell.length_a   1.000
_cell.length_b   1.000
_cell.length_c   1.000
_cell.angle_alpha   90.00
_cell.angle_beta   90.00
_cell.angle_gamma   90.00
#
_symmetry.space_group_name_H-M   'P 1'
#
loop_
_entity.id
_entity.type
_entity.pdbx_description
1 polymer ?
#
loop_
_entity_poly.entity_id
_entity_poly.type
_entity_poly.pdbx_seq_one_letter_code
_entity_poly.pdbx_strand_id
1 'polypeptide(L)'
;MLGDSQAVKNTCNASVGSKGFCFYKATNGIKRHLAVDTLGFPFFTLCTPANVSDDAGLIEMLIRNIDYFRAKPVNIPKITILLDNGYHPDKLSEALESVYPNVMNKIRFELAHFITILRQELATRESAIAFTQYTDTMDFLRETVRQLYGAQVACYSGRGGEMWRDGRWTVVSKEKIKKRFKKGKIKILLCTESASEGLNLQTCGVLINYDMPWNPMRVEQRIGRIDRIGQTYSVRRQ
;
A
#
# COMPACT_ATOMS: atom_id res chain seq x y z
N MET A 1 9.41 7.73 -3.19
CA MET A 1 8.57 7.91 -2.00
C MET A 1 7.14 7.64 -2.43
N LEU A 2 6.31 6.90 -1.68
CA LEU A 2 4.90 6.63 -1.98
C LEU A 2 4.04 7.22 -0.85
N GLY A 3 3.06 8.06 -1.19
CA GLY A 3 2.09 8.62 -0.26
C GLY A 3 0.85 7.73 -0.18
N ASP A 4 0.54 7.22 1.01
CA ASP A 4 -0.65 6.42 1.34
C ASP A 4 -1.38 7.09 2.52
N SER A 5 -2.70 7.22 2.42
CA SER A 5 -3.55 7.72 3.50
C SER A 5 -4.52 6.63 3.93
N GLN A 6 -4.48 6.31 5.22
CA GLN A 6 -5.30 5.26 5.81
C GLN A 6 -6.12 5.77 6.96
N ALA A 7 -7.43 5.58 6.89
CA ALA A 7 -8.35 5.88 7.98
C ALA A 7 -8.60 4.64 8.84
N VAL A 8 -8.37 4.75 10.15
CA VAL A 8 -8.75 3.71 11.13
C VAL A 8 -9.93 4.19 11.97
N LYS A 9 -10.99 3.38 12.01
CA LYS A 9 -12.12 3.58 12.92
C LYS A 9 -11.69 3.18 14.33
N ASN A 10 -11.41 4.15 15.19
CA ASN A 10 -11.37 3.94 16.63
C ASN A 10 -12.72 4.41 17.19
N THR A 11 -13.62 3.47 17.45
CA THR A 11 -14.97 3.74 17.97
C THR A 11 -15.02 4.14 19.44
N CYS A 12 -13.89 4.44 20.10
CA CYS A 12 -13.88 4.43 21.56
C CYS A 12 -13.83 5.78 22.28
N ASN A 13 -13.43 6.94 21.71
CA ASN A 13 -13.23 8.15 22.57
C ASN A 13 -13.23 9.56 21.92
N ALA A 14 -13.73 9.77 20.70
CA ALA A 14 -13.61 11.07 20.03
C ALA A 14 -14.89 11.92 20.07
N SER A 15 -14.75 13.22 20.40
CA SER A 15 -15.83 14.19 20.54
C SER A 15 -16.46 14.60 19.19
N VAL A 16 -17.65 15.20 19.24
CA VAL A 16 -18.50 15.55 18.07
C VAL A 16 -17.78 16.38 16.98
N GLY A 17 -16.68 17.06 17.33
CA GLY A 17 -15.85 17.85 16.41
C GLY A 17 -14.94 17.04 15.45
N SER A 18 -14.79 15.73 15.63
CA SER A 18 -13.93 14.88 14.78
C SER A 18 -14.69 14.07 13.72
N LYS A 19 -15.89 14.51 13.33
CA LYS A 19 -16.75 13.79 12.36
C LYS A 19 -16.25 13.99 10.93
N GLY A 20 -15.92 12.88 10.27
CA GLY A 20 -15.50 12.85 8.88
C GLY A 20 -16.37 12.05 7.95
N PHE A 21 -16.49 12.54 6.71
CA PHE A 21 -17.23 11.89 5.64
C PHE A 21 -16.23 11.29 4.66
N CYS A 22 -16.15 9.96 4.62
CA CYS A 22 -15.47 9.22 3.56
C CYS A 22 -16.52 8.32 2.90
N PHE A 23 -16.77 8.52 1.60
CA PHE A 23 -17.69 7.73 0.77
C PHE A 23 -19.01 7.33 1.48
N TYR A 24 -19.92 8.29 1.64
CA TYR A 24 -21.29 8.11 2.13
C TYR A 24 -21.46 7.50 3.54
N LYS A 25 -20.40 7.39 4.34
CA LYS A 25 -20.49 6.92 5.74
C LYS A 25 -19.78 7.90 6.68
N ALA A 26 -20.50 8.35 7.71
CA ALA A 26 -19.91 9.09 8.81
C ALA A 26 -18.95 8.18 9.58
N THR A 27 -17.67 8.52 9.62
CA THR A 27 -16.64 7.75 10.33
C THR A 27 -16.00 8.60 11.42
N ASN A 28 -16.15 8.17 12.67
CA ASN A 28 -15.37 8.68 13.81
C ASN A 28 -14.01 7.95 13.83
N GLY A 29 -12.90 8.69 13.90
CA GLY A 29 -11.57 8.06 13.96
C GLY A 29 -10.40 8.99 13.68
N ILE A 30 -9.20 8.39 13.69
CA ILE A 30 -7.93 9.01 13.31
C ILE A 30 -7.53 8.43 11.96
N LYS A 31 -7.09 9.29 11.06
CA LYS A 31 -6.50 8.94 9.77
C LYS A 31 -5.00 9.19 9.84
N ARG A 32 -4.21 8.27 9.32
CA ARG A 32 -2.75 8.40 9.22
C ARG A 32 -2.37 8.49 7.77
N HIS A 33 -1.65 9.55 7.47
CA HIS A 33 -0.96 9.78 6.21
C HIS A 33 0.47 9.30 6.40
N LEU A 34 0.93 8.46 5.48
CA LEU A 34 2.28 7.94 5.43
C LEU A 34 2.89 8.32 4.10
N ALA A 35 4.10 8.88 4.14
CA ALA A 35 4.98 8.84 3.00
C ALA A 35 6.01 7.76 3.27
N VAL A 36 6.10 6.73 2.44
CA VAL A 36 7.08 5.64 2.57
C VAL A 36 8.16 5.74 1.49
N ASP A 37 9.33 5.17 1.71
CA ASP A 37 10.34 5.03 0.67
C ASP A 37 10.01 3.86 -0.30
N THR A 38 10.92 3.57 -1.24
CA THR A 38 10.75 2.48 -2.21
C THR A 38 10.77 1.08 -1.59
N LEU A 39 11.28 0.94 -0.37
CA LEU A 39 11.32 -0.31 0.37
C LEU A 39 10.11 -0.44 1.34
N GLY A 40 9.27 0.59 1.41
CA GLY A 40 8.11 0.65 2.30
C GLY A 40 8.44 1.15 3.70
N PHE A 41 9.64 1.67 3.96
CA PHE A 41 9.93 2.28 5.27
C PHE A 41 9.25 3.65 5.37
N PRO A 42 8.57 3.95 6.51
CA PRO A 42 8.02 5.28 6.75
C PRO A 42 9.10 6.36 6.68
N PHE A 43 8.87 7.33 5.79
CA PHE A 43 9.70 8.51 5.61
C PHE A 43 9.09 9.73 6.31
N PHE A 44 7.80 9.98 6.09
CA PHE A 44 7.00 10.96 6.84
C PHE A 44 5.71 10.34 7.36
N THR A 45 5.20 10.87 8.46
CA THR A 45 3.92 10.43 9.03
C THR A 45 3.16 11.61 9.60
N LEU A 46 1.86 11.65 9.37
CA LEU A 46 0.94 12.60 9.99
C LEU A 46 -0.35 11.90 10.39
N CYS A 47 -0.82 12.14 11.62
CA CYS A 47 -2.14 11.72 12.05
C CYS A 47 -3.09 12.91 12.03
N THR A 48 -4.22 12.78 11.34
CA THR A 48 -5.30 13.78 11.28
C THR A 48 -6.60 13.16 11.76
N PRO A 49 -7.64 13.95 12.09
CA PRO A 49 -8.97 13.39 12.24
C PRO A 49 -9.46 12.78 10.91
N ALA A 50 -10.37 11.81 10.99
CA ALA A 50 -10.88 11.09 9.81
C ALA A 50 -11.64 11.96 8.79
N ASN A 51 -11.97 13.21 9.14
CA ASN A 51 -12.67 14.16 8.29
C ASN A 51 -11.78 14.92 7.32
N VAL A 52 -10.48 14.90 7.56
CA VAL A 52 -9.50 15.50 6.66
C VAL A 52 -9.40 14.61 5.42
N SER A 53 -9.53 15.22 4.24
CA SER A 53 -9.36 14.50 2.97
C SER A 53 -7.93 13.99 2.83
N ASP A 54 -7.72 13.02 1.94
CA ASP A 54 -6.38 12.47 1.71
C ASP A 54 -5.46 13.55 1.15
N ASP A 55 -5.92 14.36 0.18
CA ASP A 55 -5.20 15.53 -0.33
C ASP A 55 -4.79 16.49 0.81
N ALA A 56 -5.75 16.90 1.66
CA ALA A 56 -5.48 17.88 2.71
C ALA A 56 -4.45 17.37 3.73
N GLY A 57 -4.53 16.08 4.10
CA GLY A 57 -3.58 15.50 5.04
C GLY A 57 -2.19 15.28 4.43
N LEU A 58 -2.09 14.91 3.14
CA LEU A 58 -0.80 14.85 2.46
C LEU A 58 -0.16 16.23 2.31
N ILE A 59 -0.94 17.26 1.94
CA ILE A 59 -0.48 18.66 1.88
C ILE A 59 0.08 19.07 3.25
N GLU A 60 -0.69 18.87 4.32
CA GLU A 60 -0.26 19.22 5.67
C GLU A 60 1.02 18.47 6.08
N MET A 61 1.12 17.18 5.77
CA MET A 61 2.30 16.37 6.07
C MET A 61 3.55 16.91 5.35
N LEU A 62 3.43 17.23 4.07
CA LEU A 62 4.54 17.75 3.27
C LEU A 62 4.94 19.17 3.70
N ILE A 63 3.97 20.03 4.03
CA ILE A 63 4.24 21.38 4.56
C ILE A 63 4.98 21.31 5.90
N ARG A 64 4.55 20.43 6.83
CA ARG A 64 5.22 20.25 8.13
C ARG A 64 6.67 19.77 7.99
N ASN A 65 7.00 19.13 6.86
CA ASN A 65 8.34 18.64 6.55
C ASN A 65 9.01 19.44 5.42
N ILE A 66 8.56 20.68 5.14
CA ILE A 66 9.01 21.43 3.97
C ILE A 66 10.52 21.72 3.99
N ASP A 67 11.10 21.88 5.17
CA ASP A 67 12.52 22.16 5.36
C ASP A 67 13.41 21.02 4.86
N TYR A 68 12.91 19.77 4.89
CA TYR A 68 13.60 18.64 4.25
C TYR A 68 13.82 18.90 2.76
N PHE A 69 12.80 19.41 2.06
CA PHE A 69 12.89 19.70 0.63
C PHE A 69 13.74 20.94 0.37
N ARG A 70 13.64 21.97 1.22
CA ARG A 70 14.46 23.19 1.10
C ARG A 70 15.96 22.90 1.25
N ALA A 71 16.33 22.02 2.18
CA ALA A 71 17.72 21.66 2.44
C ALA A 71 18.38 20.84 1.31
N LYS A 72 17.61 20.31 0.35
CA LYS A 72 18.17 19.53 -0.76
C LYS A 72 18.86 20.44 -1.79
N PRO A 73 20.02 20.06 -2.33
CA PRO A 73 20.65 20.77 -3.45
C PRO A 73 19.71 20.82 -4.68
N VAL A 74 19.89 21.78 -5.57
CA VAL A 74 19.05 21.92 -6.78
C VAL A 74 19.46 20.91 -7.87
N ASN A 75 20.71 20.44 -7.86
CA ASN A 75 21.29 19.56 -8.89
C ASN A 75 21.12 18.04 -8.62
N ILE A 76 20.12 17.63 -7.84
CA ILE A 76 19.78 16.21 -7.69
C ILE A 76 18.52 15.86 -8.49
N PRO A 77 18.36 14.59 -8.92
CA PRO A 77 17.11 14.13 -9.49
C PRO A 77 15.92 14.45 -8.59
N LYS A 78 14.80 14.88 -9.21
CA LYS A 78 13.55 15.18 -8.49
C LYS A 78 13.14 13.98 -7.65
N ILE A 79 12.66 14.23 -6.44
CA ILE A 79 12.05 13.21 -5.59
C ILE A 79 10.68 12.87 -6.17
N THR A 80 10.52 11.67 -6.70
CA THR A 80 9.21 11.15 -7.11
C THR A 80 8.41 10.76 -5.88
N ILE A 81 7.27 11.41 -5.72
CA ILE A 81 6.21 11.04 -4.78
C ILE A 81 5.14 10.32 -5.60
N LEU A 82 5.11 9.01 -5.44
CA LEU A 82 4.08 8.15 -5.97
C LEU A 82 2.79 8.36 -5.18
N LEU A 83 1.67 8.47 -5.87
CA LEU A 83 0.36 8.77 -5.29
C LEU A 83 -0.64 7.68 -5.67
N ASP A 84 -1.46 7.26 -4.72
CA ASP A 84 -2.62 6.41 -5.01
C ASP A 84 -3.75 7.19 -5.70
N ASN A 85 -4.73 6.47 -6.25
CA ASN A 85 -5.86 7.04 -7.02
C ASN A 85 -6.72 8.05 -6.23
N GLY A 86 -6.62 8.10 -4.90
CA GLY A 86 -7.36 9.04 -4.05
C GLY A 86 -6.78 10.46 -4.03
N TYR A 87 -5.58 10.65 -4.58
CA TYR A 87 -4.87 11.93 -4.56
C TYR A 87 -4.95 12.65 -5.90
N HIS A 88 -4.95 13.98 -5.85
CA HIS A 88 -5.04 14.83 -7.04
C HIS A 88 -3.74 15.63 -7.23
N PRO A 89 -2.82 15.19 -8.11
CA PRO A 89 -1.51 15.82 -8.32
C PRO A 89 -1.57 17.33 -8.53
N ASP A 90 -2.54 17.81 -9.29
CA ASP A 90 -2.70 19.24 -9.60
C ASP A 90 -3.01 20.05 -8.34
N LYS A 91 -3.96 19.59 -7.52
CA LYS A 91 -4.31 20.24 -6.24
C LYS A 91 -3.15 20.24 -5.26
N LEU A 92 -2.41 19.14 -5.19
CA LEU A 92 -1.23 19.02 -4.32
C LEU A 92 -0.13 19.99 -4.76
N SER A 93 0.11 20.08 -6.07
CA SER A 93 1.13 20.97 -6.64
C SER A 93 0.81 22.43 -6.37
N GLU A 94 -0.42 22.86 -6.65
CA GLU A 94 -0.90 24.23 -6.40
C GLU A 94 -0.77 24.61 -4.92
N ALA A 95 -1.22 23.74 -4.02
CA ALA A 95 -1.15 23.98 -2.58
C ALA A 95 0.30 24.09 -2.08
N LEU A 96 1.20 23.22 -2.53
CA LEU A 96 2.60 23.25 -2.08
C LEU A 96 3.37 24.43 -2.67
N GLU A 97 3.10 24.81 -3.92
CA GLU A 97 3.74 25.98 -4.55
C GLU A 97 3.37 27.28 -3.84
N SER A 98 2.16 27.39 -3.29
CA SER A 98 1.75 28.56 -2.49
C SER A 98 2.58 28.76 -1.21
N VAL A 99 3.16 27.67 -0.66
CA VAL A 99 3.95 27.69 0.57
C VAL A 99 5.45 27.70 0.28
N TYR A 100 5.89 26.98 -0.74
CA TYR A 100 7.26 26.92 -1.20
C TYR A 100 7.31 27.09 -2.72
N PRO A 101 7.49 28.34 -3.20
CA PRO A 101 7.59 28.61 -4.62
C PRO A 101 8.71 27.78 -5.26
N ASN A 102 8.42 27.16 -6.41
CA ASN A 102 9.32 26.25 -7.13
C ASN A 102 9.61 24.91 -6.45
N VAL A 103 8.82 24.47 -5.47
CA VAL A 103 8.95 23.13 -4.86
C VAL A 103 8.89 22.02 -5.93
N MET A 104 8.12 22.21 -7.00
CA MET A 104 8.00 21.26 -8.13
C MET A 104 9.29 21.12 -8.96
N ASN A 105 10.31 21.95 -8.74
CA ASN A 105 11.66 21.72 -9.27
C ASN A 105 12.41 20.63 -8.49
N LYS A 106 11.99 20.35 -7.26
CA LYS A 106 12.59 19.34 -6.37
C LYS A 106 11.77 18.07 -6.24
N ILE A 107 10.45 18.16 -6.39
CA ILE A 107 9.54 17.01 -6.30
C ILE A 107 8.75 16.83 -7.59
N ARG A 108 8.27 15.61 -7.83
CA ARG A 108 7.28 15.33 -8.87
C ARG A 108 6.27 14.33 -8.34
N PHE A 109 5.01 14.52 -8.67
CA PHE A 109 3.94 13.58 -8.36
C PHE A 109 3.70 12.65 -9.53
N GLU A 110 3.62 11.35 -9.27
CA GLU A 110 3.24 10.35 -10.25
C GLU A 110 2.16 9.48 -9.64
N LEU A 111 1.05 9.25 -10.35
CA LEU A 111 0.05 8.29 -9.89
C LEU A 111 0.65 6.88 -10.00
N ALA A 112 0.87 6.23 -8.86
CA ALA A 112 1.24 4.83 -8.81
C ALA A 112 -0.01 3.99 -9.02
N HIS A 113 -0.28 3.68 -10.29
CA HIS A 113 -1.32 2.72 -10.58
C HIS A 113 -0.82 1.33 -10.22
N PHE A 114 -1.42 0.70 -9.21
CA PHE A 114 -1.08 -0.67 -8.77
C PHE A 114 -0.94 -1.65 -9.95
N ILE A 115 -1.80 -1.54 -10.97
CA ILE A 115 -1.70 -2.35 -12.19
C ILE A 115 -0.40 -2.11 -12.96
N THR A 116 0.09 -0.88 -13.04
CA THR A 116 1.35 -0.56 -13.71
C THR A 116 2.51 -1.24 -13.01
N ILE A 117 2.61 -1.10 -11.69
CA ILE A 117 3.64 -1.75 -10.87
C ILE A 117 3.54 -3.27 -11.01
N LEU A 118 2.32 -3.81 -10.86
CA LEU A 118 2.07 -5.25 -10.99
C LEU A 118 2.48 -5.79 -12.36
N ARG A 119 2.20 -5.06 -13.45
CA ARG A 119 2.62 -5.44 -14.81
C ARG A 119 4.13 -5.39 -15.00
N GLN A 120 4.80 -4.37 -14.47
CA GLN A 120 6.26 -4.24 -14.54
C GLN A 120 6.95 -5.39 -13.80
N GLU A 121 6.49 -5.70 -12.58
CA GLU A 121 7.08 -6.79 -11.80
C GLU A 121 6.81 -8.16 -12.44
N LEU A 122 5.59 -8.41 -12.93
CA LEU A 122 5.26 -9.67 -13.60
C LEU A 122 5.89 -9.83 -15.00
N ALA A 123 6.49 -8.77 -15.56
CA ALA A 123 7.30 -8.89 -16.77
C ALA A 123 8.65 -9.58 -16.51
N THR A 124 9.17 -9.49 -15.28
CA THR A 124 10.48 -10.03 -14.91
C THR A 124 10.39 -11.18 -13.89
N ARG A 125 9.25 -11.32 -13.21
CA ARG A 125 9.05 -12.28 -12.12
C ARG A 125 7.86 -13.20 -12.39
N GLU A 126 7.93 -14.42 -11.88
CA GLU A 126 6.94 -15.46 -12.19
C GLU A 126 5.60 -15.29 -11.45
N SER A 127 5.62 -14.62 -10.29
CA SER A 127 4.44 -14.45 -9.44
C SER A 127 4.53 -13.22 -8.55
N ALA A 128 3.36 -12.70 -8.15
CA ALA A 128 3.22 -11.58 -7.24
C ALA A 128 2.23 -11.92 -6.11
N ILE A 129 2.54 -11.49 -4.89
CA ILE A 129 1.59 -11.43 -3.79
C ILE A 129 1.35 -9.96 -3.47
N ALA A 130 0.08 -9.54 -3.47
CA ALA A 130 -0.30 -8.19 -3.08
C ALA A 130 -1.11 -8.21 -1.79
N PHE A 131 -0.70 -7.40 -0.82
CA PHE A 131 -1.30 -7.30 0.51
C PHE A 131 -2.16 -6.06 0.63
N THR A 132 -3.31 -6.22 1.29
CA THR A 132 -4.13 -5.11 1.75
C THR A 132 -4.66 -5.36 3.17
N GLN A 133 -4.93 -4.30 3.93
CA GLN A 133 -5.57 -4.46 5.24
C GLN A 133 -7.05 -4.79 5.15
N TYR A 134 -7.72 -4.35 4.08
CA TYR A 134 -9.17 -4.38 3.98
C TYR A 134 -9.66 -5.37 2.93
N THR A 135 -10.62 -6.21 3.30
CA THR A 135 -11.27 -7.14 2.38
C THR A 135 -11.97 -6.40 1.23
N ASP A 136 -12.58 -5.23 1.50
CA ASP A 136 -13.25 -4.43 0.47
C ASP A 136 -12.25 -3.94 -0.60
N THR A 137 -11.06 -3.52 -0.18
CA THR A 137 -9.97 -3.14 -1.10
C THR A 137 -9.50 -4.35 -1.91
N MET A 138 -9.36 -5.52 -1.28
CA MET A 138 -9.03 -6.76 -1.98
C MET A 138 -10.08 -7.11 -3.03
N ASP A 139 -11.37 -6.93 -2.72
CA ASP A 139 -12.49 -7.18 -3.63
C ASP A 139 -12.52 -6.19 -4.80
N PHE A 140 -12.16 -4.93 -4.56
CA PHE A 140 -11.97 -3.96 -5.65
C PHE A 140 -10.80 -4.36 -6.57
N LEU A 141 -9.66 -4.70 -5.98
CA LEU A 141 -8.46 -5.09 -6.72
C LEU A 141 -8.67 -6.38 -7.50
N ARG A 142 -9.35 -7.38 -6.93
CA ARG A 142 -9.55 -8.66 -7.62
C ARG A 142 -10.36 -8.50 -8.88
N GLU A 143 -11.38 -7.63 -8.91
CA GLU A 143 -12.16 -7.39 -10.13
C GLU A 143 -11.31 -6.71 -11.20
N THR A 144 -10.55 -5.68 -10.81
CA THR A 144 -9.67 -4.94 -11.73
C THR A 144 -8.57 -5.84 -12.30
N VAL A 145 -7.87 -6.60 -11.45
CA VAL A 145 -6.77 -7.47 -11.88
C VAL A 145 -7.28 -8.67 -12.67
N ARG A 146 -8.45 -9.22 -12.32
CA ARG A 146 -9.06 -10.36 -13.04
C ARG A 146 -9.43 -10.01 -14.48
N GLN A 147 -9.74 -8.75 -14.79
CA GLN A 147 -9.95 -8.33 -16.19
C GLN A 147 -8.70 -8.54 -17.05
N LEU A 148 -7.50 -8.44 -16.45
CA LEU A 148 -6.23 -8.56 -17.15
C LEU A 148 -5.62 -9.97 -17.09
N TYR A 149 -5.78 -10.67 -15.97
CA TYR A 149 -5.09 -11.94 -15.69
C TYR A 149 -6.04 -13.14 -15.53
N GLY A 150 -7.36 -12.91 -15.58
CA GLY A 150 -8.38 -13.97 -15.57
C GLY A 150 -8.24 -14.94 -14.40
N ALA A 151 -8.25 -16.24 -14.71
CA ALA A 151 -8.19 -17.33 -13.73
C ALA A 151 -6.82 -17.50 -13.03
N GLN A 152 -5.81 -16.70 -13.40
CA GLN A 152 -4.50 -16.69 -12.75
C GLN A 152 -4.47 -15.84 -11.47
N VAL A 153 -5.58 -15.17 -11.16
CA VAL A 153 -5.79 -14.40 -9.93
C VAL A 153 -6.51 -15.25 -8.89
N ALA A 154 -6.03 -15.20 -7.65
CA ALA A 154 -6.74 -15.76 -6.51
C ALA A 154 -6.72 -14.82 -5.32
N CYS A 155 -7.68 -15.00 -4.42
CA CYS A 155 -7.73 -14.28 -3.15
C CYS A 155 -7.45 -15.22 -1.98
N TYR A 156 -6.85 -14.68 -0.92
CA TYR A 156 -6.55 -15.37 0.31
C TYR A 156 -6.84 -14.45 1.50
N SER A 157 -8.02 -14.64 2.09
CA SER A 157 -8.54 -13.75 3.13
C SER A 157 -9.09 -14.53 4.33
N GLY A 158 -9.66 -13.81 5.30
CA GLY A 158 -10.37 -14.41 6.42
C GLY A 158 -11.52 -15.31 5.96
N ARG A 159 -12.09 -15.05 4.77
CA ARG A 159 -13.17 -15.83 4.15
C ARG A 159 -12.71 -17.18 3.59
N GLY A 160 -11.40 -17.44 3.55
CA GLY A 160 -10.82 -18.62 2.92
C GLY A 160 -10.04 -18.28 1.65
N GLY A 161 -9.90 -19.27 0.76
CA GLY A 161 -9.35 -19.06 -0.57
C GLY A 161 -10.46 -18.80 -1.58
N GLU A 162 -10.25 -17.93 -2.56
CA GLU A 162 -11.23 -17.70 -3.63
C GLU A 162 -10.53 -17.74 -4.99
N MET A 163 -11.19 -18.34 -5.99
CA MET A 163 -10.68 -18.39 -7.37
C MET A 163 -11.79 -18.03 -8.35
N TRP A 164 -11.41 -17.34 -9.43
CA TRP A 164 -12.31 -17.11 -10.55
C TRP A 164 -12.50 -18.38 -11.38
N ARG A 165 -13.75 -18.87 -11.48
CA ARG A 165 -14.14 -20.04 -12.28
C ARG A 165 -15.58 -19.88 -12.76
N ASP A 166 -15.87 -20.34 -13.97
CA ASP A 166 -17.23 -20.43 -14.49
C ASP A 166 -18.02 -19.11 -14.37
N GLY A 167 -17.34 -17.99 -14.60
CA GLY A 167 -17.93 -16.65 -14.54
C GLY A 167 -18.19 -16.11 -13.12
N ARG A 168 -17.67 -16.74 -12.07
CA ARG A 168 -17.83 -16.27 -10.67
C ARG A 168 -16.64 -16.57 -9.77
N TRP A 169 -16.55 -15.86 -8.65
CA TRP A 169 -15.65 -16.22 -7.56
C TRP A 169 -16.19 -17.44 -6.82
N THR A 170 -15.37 -18.49 -6.72
CA THR A 170 -15.71 -19.72 -6.03
C THR A 170 -14.79 -19.90 -4.84
N VAL A 171 -15.38 -20.14 -3.67
CA VAL A 171 -14.64 -20.44 -2.44
C VAL A 171 -13.96 -21.80 -2.57
N VAL A 172 -12.69 -21.85 -2.16
CA VAL A 172 -11.85 -23.02 -2.12
C VAL A 172 -11.04 -23.04 -0.83
N SER A 173 -10.50 -24.22 -0.48
CA SER A 173 -9.62 -24.30 0.69
C SER A 173 -8.35 -23.46 0.50
N LYS A 174 -7.89 -22.84 1.60
CA LYS A 174 -6.61 -22.12 1.68
C LYS A 174 -5.45 -22.99 1.17
N GLU A 175 -5.47 -24.28 1.49
CA GLU A 175 -4.45 -25.23 1.03
C GLU A 175 -4.44 -25.42 -0.49
N LYS A 176 -5.60 -25.41 -1.14
CA LYS A 176 -5.70 -25.48 -2.60
C LYS A 176 -5.08 -24.25 -3.28
N ILE A 177 -5.25 -23.07 -2.68
CA ILE A 177 -4.59 -21.83 -3.13
C ILE A 177 -3.08 -21.96 -3.02
N LYS A 178 -2.55 -22.34 -1.84
CA LYS A 178 -1.11 -22.53 -1.62
C LYS A 178 -0.50 -23.50 -2.64
N LYS A 179 -1.13 -24.66 -2.84
CA LYS A 179 -0.68 -25.67 -3.81
C LYS A 179 -0.69 -25.17 -5.24
N ARG A 180 -1.70 -24.38 -5.64
CA ARG A 180 -1.81 -23.84 -7.01
C ARG A 180 -0.85 -22.68 -7.25
N PHE A 181 -0.63 -21.82 -6.26
CA PHE A 181 0.35 -20.75 -6.29
C PHE A 181 1.77 -21.32 -6.43
N LYS A 182 2.15 -22.30 -5.59
CA LYS A 182 3.45 -22.99 -5.67
C LYS A 182 3.69 -23.69 -7.02
N LYS A 183 2.63 -24.14 -7.70
CA LYS A 183 2.70 -24.77 -9.03
C LYS A 183 2.65 -23.77 -10.20
N GLY A 184 2.69 -22.46 -9.94
CA GLY A 184 2.60 -21.41 -10.97
C GLY A 184 1.25 -21.35 -11.69
N LYS A 185 0.20 -22.01 -11.17
CA LYS A 185 -1.16 -21.96 -11.74
C LYS A 185 -1.92 -20.70 -11.32
N ILE A 186 -1.49 -20.07 -10.23
CA ILE A 186 -1.91 -18.74 -9.79
C ILE A 186 -0.67 -17.87 -9.90
N LYS A 187 -0.74 -16.79 -10.69
CA LYS A 187 0.35 -15.81 -10.81
C LYS A 187 0.22 -14.69 -9.79
N ILE A 188 -1.02 -14.31 -9.46
CA ILE A 188 -1.30 -13.16 -8.59
C ILE A 188 -2.15 -13.63 -7.44
N LEU A 189 -1.65 -13.39 -6.22
CA LEU A 189 -2.36 -13.71 -5.01
C LEU A 189 -2.64 -12.42 -4.23
N LEU A 190 -3.93 -12.08 -4.10
CA LEU A 190 -4.40 -10.95 -3.31
C LEU A 190 -4.72 -11.41 -1.90
N CYS A 191 -4.11 -10.79 -0.90
CA CYS A 191 -4.17 -11.24 0.49
C CYS A 191 -4.66 -10.14 1.43
N THR A 192 -5.49 -10.51 2.40
CA THR A 192 -5.69 -9.67 3.59
C THR A 192 -4.68 -10.01 4.66
N GLU A 193 -4.31 -9.02 5.48
CA GLU A 193 -3.30 -9.18 6.53
C GLU A 193 -3.62 -10.33 7.48
N SER A 194 -4.82 -10.31 8.04
CA SER A 194 -5.33 -11.27 9.04
C SER A 194 -5.35 -12.71 8.56
N ALA A 195 -5.29 -12.93 7.25
CA ALA A 195 -5.46 -14.25 6.67
C ALA A 195 -4.16 -14.93 6.33
N SER A 196 -3.13 -14.14 6.04
CA SER A 196 -1.87 -14.51 5.40
C SER A 196 -0.85 -15.21 6.30
N GLU A 197 -1.16 -15.33 7.59
CA GLU A 197 -0.40 -16.15 8.51
C GLU A 197 -0.27 -17.58 7.96
N GLY A 198 0.96 -18.10 7.93
CA GLY A 198 1.26 -19.43 7.37
C GLY A 198 1.29 -19.51 5.83
N LEU A 199 1.18 -18.41 5.09
CA LEU A 199 1.56 -18.37 3.67
C LEU A 199 3.10 -18.33 3.55
N ASN A 200 3.69 -19.16 2.68
CA ASN A 200 5.13 -19.15 2.45
C ASN A 200 5.52 -18.05 1.45
N LEU A 201 5.90 -16.88 1.97
CA LEU A 201 6.24 -15.69 1.18
C LEU A 201 7.56 -15.83 0.41
N GLN A 202 8.44 -16.75 0.81
CA GLN A 202 9.74 -16.97 0.15
C GLN A 202 9.61 -17.54 -1.27
N THR A 203 8.44 -18.08 -1.61
CA THR A 203 8.19 -18.70 -2.93
C THR A 203 7.59 -17.74 -3.95
N CYS A 204 7.32 -16.48 -3.57
CA CYS A 204 6.80 -15.48 -4.50
C CYS A 204 7.93 -14.72 -5.21
N GLY A 205 7.67 -14.33 -6.46
CA GLY A 205 8.61 -13.51 -7.21
C GLY A 205 8.71 -12.10 -6.63
N VAL A 206 7.58 -11.47 -6.36
CA VAL A 206 7.50 -10.15 -5.70
C VAL A 206 6.41 -10.13 -4.65
N LEU A 207 6.63 -9.31 -3.63
CA LEU A 207 5.63 -8.95 -2.65
C LEU A 207 5.34 -7.45 -2.75
N ILE A 208 4.07 -7.09 -2.88
CA ILE A 208 3.59 -5.72 -3.03
C ILE A 208 2.67 -5.43 -1.84
N ASN A 209 2.89 -4.31 -1.16
CA ASN A 209 1.95 -3.81 -0.16
C ASN A 209 1.10 -2.75 -0.86
N TYR A 210 -0.18 -3.05 -1.06
CA TYR A 210 -1.12 -2.08 -1.62
C TYR A 210 -1.39 -0.96 -0.63
N ASP A 211 -1.50 -1.32 0.66
CA ASP A 211 -1.63 -0.37 1.75
C ASP A 211 -0.80 -0.84 2.96
N MET A 212 -0.17 0.11 3.65
CA MET A 212 0.79 -0.12 4.74
C MET A 212 0.14 -0.29 6.12
N PRO A 213 0.34 -1.39 6.88
CA PRO A 213 -0.35 -1.61 8.15
C PRO A 213 -0.12 -0.51 9.20
N TRP A 214 -1.12 -0.28 10.06
CA TRP A 214 -1.02 0.72 11.14
C TRP A 214 0.20 0.51 12.04
N ASN A 215 0.57 -0.73 12.30
CA ASN A 215 1.75 -1.07 13.07
C ASN A 215 2.93 -1.35 12.12
N PRO A 216 3.95 -0.47 12.04
CA PRO A 216 5.12 -0.67 11.17
C PRO A 216 5.86 -1.98 11.46
N MET A 217 5.82 -2.46 12.71
CA MET A 217 6.41 -3.73 13.10
C MET A 217 5.82 -4.91 12.32
N ARG A 218 4.59 -4.82 11.83
CA ARG A 218 3.99 -5.85 10.96
C ARG A 218 4.66 -5.93 9.60
N VAL A 219 5.11 -4.80 9.06
CA VAL A 219 5.89 -4.77 7.81
C VAL A 219 7.27 -5.35 8.04
N GLU A 220 7.93 -4.95 9.12
CA GLU A 220 9.24 -5.51 9.52
C GLU A 220 9.17 -7.03 9.69
N GLN A 221 8.16 -7.53 10.39
CA GLN A 221 7.95 -8.97 10.55
C GLN A 221 7.71 -9.67 9.20
N ARG A 222 7.04 -9.00 8.25
CA ARG A 222 6.81 -9.54 6.90
C ARG A 222 8.11 -9.58 6.10
N ILE A 223 8.87 -8.48 6.09
CA ILE A 223 10.19 -8.41 5.45
C ILE A 223 11.10 -9.49 6.04
N GLY A 224 11.14 -9.65 7.36
CA GLY A 224 11.88 -10.72 8.03
C GLY A 224 11.44 -12.15 7.66
N ARG A 225 10.18 -12.36 7.24
CA ARG A 225 9.71 -13.65 6.70
C ARG A 225 10.14 -13.88 5.24
N ILE A 226 10.49 -12.82 4.52
CA ILE A 226 11.01 -12.86 3.15
C ILE A 226 12.54 -13.02 3.18
N ASP A 227 13.24 -12.21 3.98
CA ASP A 227 14.71 -12.05 4.02
C ASP A 227 15.49 -13.24 4.60
N ARG A 228 14.82 -14.32 5.03
CA ARG A 228 15.48 -15.58 5.40
C ARG A 228 16.16 -16.33 4.23
N ILE A 229 16.26 -15.72 3.05
CA ILE A 229 16.96 -16.25 1.87
C ILE A 229 18.43 -15.76 1.80
N GLY A 230 18.89 -14.87 2.69
CA GLY A 230 20.22 -14.24 2.54
C GLY A 230 21.14 -14.10 3.78
N GLN A 231 20.76 -14.53 4.98
CA GLN A 231 21.69 -14.41 6.13
C GLN A 231 22.71 -15.57 6.15
N THR A 232 23.84 -15.33 5.47
CA THR A 232 25.12 -16.01 5.75
C THR A 232 26.14 -15.02 6.28
N TYR A 233 25.82 -14.20 7.30
CA TYR A 233 26.87 -13.55 8.10
C TYR A 233 26.51 -13.46 9.57
N SER A 234 27.38 -14.03 10.39
CA SER A 234 27.48 -13.88 11.83
C SER A 234 27.76 -12.42 12.19
N VAL A 235 26.84 -11.75 12.88
CA VAL A 235 27.09 -10.42 13.45
C VAL A 235 27.29 -10.57 14.96
N ARG A 236 28.56 -10.45 15.39
CA ARG A 236 28.89 -10.16 16.80
C ARG A 236 28.44 -8.73 17.10
N ARG A 237 27.76 -8.54 18.23
CA ARG A 237 27.47 -7.24 18.81
C ARG A 237 28.39 -7.00 20.00
N GLN A 238 29.11 -5.89 20.00
CA GLN A 238 29.52 -5.17 21.21
C GLN A 238 28.70 -3.89 21.27
#